data_AF-B6FXN8-F1
#
_entry.id   AF-B6FXN8-F1
#
_cell.length_a   1.000
_cell.length_b   1.000
_cell.length_c   1.000
_cell.angle_alpha   90.00
_cell.angle_beta   90.00
_cell.angle_gamma   90.00
#
_symmetry.space_group_name_H-M   'P 1'
#
loop_
_entity.id
_entity.type
_entity.pdbx_description
1 polymer ?
#
loop_
_entity_poly.entity_id
_entity_poly.type
_entity_poly.pdbx_seq_one_letter_code
_entity_poly.pdbx_strand_id
1 'polypeptide(L)'
;MVTVYNLQYTSMFEYLKSVTYEVSNLAIIFPIYGIIQSFCEEFAWRGYLLPRMCKIMKPDKAAVLNGFLWGVWQLPIIMILYMKVAENPLNGAVMLLIMSTSVGVIQSYLLYKTESLWCPVLFNLSLNIINIYNPASIFVNVAAGNSISHVLPGVVGMAGLVIAGMLCYRESKRVYVN
;
A
#
# COMPACT_ATOMS: atom_id res chain seq x y z
N MET A 1 -26.04 -1.45 -31.18
CA MET A 1 -25.41 -0.58 -30.17
C MET A 1 -25.46 -1.33 -28.85
N VAL A 2 -24.32 -1.58 -28.21
CA VAL A 2 -24.23 -2.33 -26.95
C VAL A 2 -23.82 -1.35 -25.86
N THR A 3 -24.59 -1.30 -24.77
CA THR A 3 -24.39 -0.34 -23.68
C THR A 3 -24.01 -1.10 -22.42
N VAL A 4 -22.80 -0.85 -21.90
CA VAL A 4 -22.33 -1.37 -20.61
C VAL A 4 -21.59 -0.22 -19.92
N TYR A 5 -21.95 0.10 -18.67
CA TYR A 5 -21.33 1.16 -17.86
C TYR A 5 -21.21 2.55 -18.53
N ASN A 6 -22.28 3.08 -19.13
CA ASN A 6 -22.32 4.41 -19.78
C ASN A 6 -21.34 4.64 -20.95
N LEU A 7 -20.60 3.63 -21.40
CA LEU A 7 -19.77 3.68 -22.59
C LEU A 7 -20.57 3.16 -23.79
N GLN A 8 -20.76 4.01 -24.80
CA GLN A 8 -21.43 3.63 -26.05
C GLN A 8 -20.42 3.00 -27.01
N TYR A 9 -20.50 1.68 -27.19
CA TYR A 9 -19.69 0.98 -28.19
C TYR A 9 -20.46 0.89 -29.51
N THR A 10 -19.82 1.34 -30.60
CA THR A 10 -20.45 1.37 -31.92
C THR A 10 -20.61 -0.03 -32.52
N SER A 11 -19.73 -0.98 -32.14
CA SER A 11 -19.77 -2.37 -32.58
C SER A 11 -19.20 -3.34 -31.54
N MET A 12 -19.55 -4.63 -31.66
CA MET A 12 -18.99 -5.72 -30.84
C MET A 12 -17.46 -5.79 -30.96
N PHE A 13 -16.91 -5.45 -32.13
CA PHE A 13 -15.47 -5.44 -32.36
C PHE A 13 -14.75 -4.33 -31.57
N GLU A 14 -15.36 -3.15 -31.44
CA GLU A 14 -14.81 -2.09 -30.58
C GLU A 14 -14.88 -2.43 -29.10
N TYR A 15 -15.98 -3.08 -28.68
CA TYR A 15 -16.09 -3.60 -27.32
C TYR A 15 -15.00 -4.64 -27.01
N LEU A 16 -14.75 -5.60 -27.91
CA LEU A 16 -13.69 -6.58 -27.70
C LEU A 16 -12.30 -5.93 -27.66
N LYS A 17 -12.05 -4.89 -28.46
CA LYS A 17 -10.80 -4.12 -28.39
C LYS A 17 -10.61 -3.37 -27.07
N SER A 18 -11.66 -2.76 -26.53
CA SER A 18 -11.55 -2.07 -25.23
C SER A 18 -11.31 -3.07 -24.11
N VAL A 19 -12.01 -4.20 -24.12
CA VAL A 19 -11.81 -5.27 -23.13
C VAL A 19 -10.40 -5.85 -23.23
N THR A 20 -9.87 -6.15 -24.42
CA THR A 20 -8.50 -6.68 -24.53
C THR A 20 -7.45 -5.65 -24.13
N TYR A 21 -7.66 -4.37 -24.42
CA TYR A 21 -6.77 -3.29 -23.98
C TYR A 21 -6.76 -3.15 -22.46
N GLU A 22 -7.94 -3.13 -21.82
CA GLU A 22 -8.03 -3.08 -20.36
C GLU A 22 -7.44 -4.33 -19.72
N VAL A 23 -7.80 -5.53 -20.18
CA VAL A 23 -7.24 -6.79 -19.66
C VAL A 23 -5.71 -6.80 -19.81
N SER A 24 -5.17 -6.28 -20.91
CA SER A 24 -3.72 -6.21 -21.13
C SER A 24 -3.04 -5.21 -20.18
N ASN A 25 -3.64 -4.04 -19.96
CA ASN A 25 -3.14 -3.08 -18.97
C ASN A 25 -3.14 -3.69 -17.55
N LEU A 26 -4.26 -4.30 -17.16
CA LEU A 26 -4.47 -4.91 -15.85
C LEU A 26 -3.56 -6.12 -15.60
N ALA A 27 -3.37 -6.98 -16.61
CA ALA A 27 -2.66 -8.25 -16.45
C ALA A 27 -1.14 -8.14 -16.64
N ILE A 28 -0.66 -7.14 -17.38
CA ILE A 28 0.76 -7.08 -17.80
C ILE A 28 1.42 -5.81 -17.29
N ILE A 29 0.89 -4.64 -17.66
CA ILE A 29 1.57 -3.36 -17.41
C ILE A 29 1.56 -3.03 -15.91
N PHE A 30 0.42 -3.15 -15.24
CA PHE A 30 0.31 -2.82 -13.81
C PHE A 30 1.13 -3.74 -12.90
N PRO A 31 1.13 -5.09 -13.06
CA PRO A 31 1.95 -5.96 -12.22
C PRO A 31 3.45 -5.77 -12.43
N ILE A 32 3.90 -5.58 -13.67
CA ILE A 32 5.33 -5.37 -13.98
C ILE A 32 5.80 -4.02 -13.46
N TYR A 33 5.04 -2.96 -13.69
CA TYR A 33 5.37 -1.65 -13.13
C TYR A 33 5.35 -1.69 -11.60
N GLY A 34 4.30 -2.30 -11.02
CA GLY A 34 4.12 -2.42 -9.58
C GLY A 34 5.26 -3.20 -8.91
N ILE A 35 5.74 -4.30 -9.51
CA ILE A 35 6.83 -5.10 -8.93
C ILE A 35 8.15 -4.33 -8.99
N ILE A 36 8.43 -3.62 -10.08
CA ILE A 36 9.65 -2.80 -10.23
C ILE A 36 9.63 -1.66 -9.21
N GLN A 37 8.52 -0.92 -9.12
CA GLN A 37 8.36 0.16 -8.16
C GLN A 37 8.52 -0.36 -6.72
N SER A 38 7.79 -1.42 -6.38
CA SER A 38 7.82 -2.01 -5.03
C SER A 38 9.22 -2.53 -4.70
N PHE A 39 9.91 -3.14 -5.66
CA PHE A 39 11.30 -3.58 -5.49
C PHE A 39 12.24 -2.41 -5.23
N CYS A 40 12.18 -1.35 -6.03
CA CYS A 40 13.04 -0.18 -5.85
C CYS A 40 12.84 0.50 -4.49
N GLU A 41 11.58 0.65 -4.07
CA GLU A 41 11.26 1.21 -2.75
C GLU A 41 11.81 0.31 -1.65
N GLU A 42 11.48 -0.98 -1.64
CA GLU A 42 11.92 -1.88 -0.59
C GLU A 42 13.44 -2.05 -0.57
N PHE A 43 14.10 -2.05 -1.74
CA PHE A 43 15.55 -2.10 -1.83
C PHE A 43 16.19 -0.90 -1.13
N ALA A 44 15.69 0.31 -1.38
CA ALA A 44 16.22 1.51 -0.73
C ALA A 44 15.96 1.51 0.79
N TRP A 45 14.73 1.22 1.21
CA TRP A 45 14.33 1.34 2.61
C TRP A 45 14.77 0.16 3.46
N ARG A 46 14.55 -1.08 2.99
CA ARG A 46 14.74 -2.33 3.75
C ARG A 46 16.04 -3.02 3.37
N GLY A 47 16.42 -2.96 2.10
CA GLY A 47 17.69 -3.52 1.62
C GLY A 47 18.92 -2.66 1.99
N TYR A 48 18.78 -1.33 1.96
CA TYR A 48 19.91 -0.42 2.14
C TYR A 48 19.90 0.36 3.46
N LEU A 49 18.82 1.07 3.77
CA LEU A 49 18.78 1.97 4.92
C LEU A 49 18.63 1.21 6.25
N LEU A 50 17.67 0.27 6.32
CA LEU A 50 17.36 -0.48 7.55
C LEU A 50 18.58 -1.24 8.13
N PRO A 51 19.39 -1.97 7.36
CA PRO A 51 20.54 -2.69 7.91
C PRO A 51 21.61 -1.75 8.47
N ARG A 52 21.75 -0.54 7.91
CA ARG A 52 22.65 0.50 8.43
C ARG A 52 22.14 1.07 9.75
N MET A 53 20.82 1.28 9.87
CA MET A 53 20.21 1.70 11.12
C MET A 53 20.42 0.63 12.21
N CYS A 54 20.24 -0.66 11.89
CA CYS A 54 20.48 -1.75 12.83
C CYS A 54 21.92 -1.84 13.37
N LYS A 55 22.91 -1.24 12.70
CA LYS A 55 24.30 -1.17 13.21
C LYS A 55 24.46 -0.19 14.38
N ILE A 56 23.57 0.80 14.50
CA ILE A 56 23.68 1.90 15.47
C ILE A 56 22.50 1.98 16.45
N MET A 57 21.44 1.20 16.23
CA MET A 57 20.28 1.14 17.12
C MET A 57 19.66 -0.26 17.15
N LYS A 58 18.84 -0.54 18.17
CA LYS A 58 18.15 -1.82 18.28
C LYS A 58 17.22 -2.05 17.07
N PRO A 59 17.13 -3.29 16.53
CA PRO A 59 16.35 -3.57 15.32
C PRO A 59 14.87 -3.18 15.42
N ASP A 60 14.26 -3.32 16.59
CA ASP A 60 12.88 -2.91 16.83
C ASP A 60 12.70 -1.39 16.67
N LYS A 61 13.65 -0.60 17.19
CA LYS A 61 13.67 0.86 17.03
C LYS A 61 14.03 1.26 15.59
N ALA A 62 14.93 0.54 14.95
CA ALA A 62 15.31 0.74 13.55
C ALA A 62 14.09 0.57 12.64
N ALA A 63 13.29 -0.48 12.85
CA ALA A 63 12.06 -0.73 12.09
C ALA A 63 11.04 0.40 12.21
N VAL A 64 10.79 0.90 13.42
CA VAL A 64 9.85 2.01 13.66
C VAL A 64 10.33 3.29 12.97
N LEU A 65 11.61 3.66 13.17
CA LEU A 65 12.15 4.87 12.57
C LEU A 65 12.23 4.77 11.04
N ASN A 66 12.55 3.60 10.50
CA ASN A 66 12.58 3.36 9.06
C ASN A 66 11.17 3.50 8.44
N GLY A 67 10.15 2.90 9.06
CA GLY A 67 8.75 3.06 8.63
C GLY A 67 8.25 4.50 8.72
N PHE A 68 8.64 5.23 9.76
CA PHE A 68 8.31 6.65 9.91
C PHE A 68 8.95 7.50 8.82
N LEU A 69 10.26 7.34 8.56
CA LEU A 69 10.96 8.06 7.51
C LEU A 69 10.41 7.75 6.12
N TRP A 70 10.00 6.50 5.88
CA TRP A 70 9.29 6.12 4.67
C TRP A 70 7.96 6.86 4.53
N GLY A 71 7.18 6.97 5.61
CA GLY A 71 5.95 7.77 5.61
C GLY A 71 6.19 9.26 5.34
N VAL A 72 7.25 9.84 5.93
CA VAL A 72 7.65 11.23 5.68
C VAL A 72 8.02 11.45 4.22
N TRP A 73 8.71 10.49 3.60
CA TRP A 73 9.05 10.54 2.18
C TRP A 73 7.82 10.61 1.27
N GLN A 74 6.68 10.05 1.70
CA GLN A 74 5.43 10.09 0.93
C GLN A 74 4.66 11.41 1.07
N LEU A 75 4.99 12.24 2.07
CA LEU A 75 4.26 13.48 2.36
C LEU A 75 4.20 14.47 1.19
N PRO A 76 5.29 14.77 0.44
CA PRO A 76 5.24 15.78 -0.62
C PRO A 76 4.22 15.43 -1.71
N ILE A 77 4.21 14.17 -2.16
CA ILE A 77 3.30 13.68 -3.20
C ILE A 77 1.86 13.71 -2.68
N ILE A 78 1.64 13.23 -1.46
CA ILE A 78 0.30 13.18 -0.87
C ILE A 78 -0.23 14.59 -0.60
N MET A 79 0.59 15.52 -0.11
CA MET A 79 0.16 16.91 0.09
C MET A 79 -0.24 17.56 -1.25
N ILE A 80 0.53 17.37 -2.32
CA ILE A 80 0.19 17.91 -3.64
C ILE A 80 -1.14 17.34 -4.16
N LEU A 81 -1.40 16.04 -3.96
CA LEU A 81 -2.60 15.36 -4.43
C LEU A 81 -3.83 15.63 -3.55
N TYR A 82 -3.68 15.65 -2.22
CA TYR A 82 -4.78 15.78 -1.25
C TYR A 82 -5.14 17.23 -0.91
N MET A 83 -4.22 18.20 -0.97
CA MET A 83 -4.54 19.61 -0.66
C MET A 83 -5.60 20.21 -1.58
N LYS A 84 -5.85 19.61 -2.76
CA LYS A 84 -6.90 20.05 -3.68
C LYS A 84 -8.31 19.55 -3.32
N VAL A 85 -8.41 18.53 -2.46
CA VAL A 85 -9.66 17.76 -2.27
C VAL A 85 -10.06 17.63 -0.79
N ALA A 86 -9.12 17.73 0.16
CA ALA A 86 -9.38 17.47 1.57
C ALA A 86 -9.82 18.72 2.35
N GLU A 87 -10.87 18.58 3.15
CA GLU A 87 -11.33 19.60 4.11
C GLU A 87 -10.30 19.88 5.23
N ASN A 88 -9.48 18.89 5.60
CA ASN A 88 -8.41 19.05 6.59
C ASN A 88 -7.14 18.23 6.21
N PRO A 89 -6.15 18.85 5.56
CA PRO A 89 -4.94 18.16 5.08
C PRO A 89 -4.02 17.66 6.22
N LEU A 90 -4.08 18.29 7.39
CA LEU A 90 -3.23 17.90 8.53
C LEU A 90 -3.63 16.52 9.09
N ASN A 91 -4.93 16.26 9.20
CA ASN A 91 -5.42 14.96 9.67
C ASN A 91 -5.01 13.82 8.72
N GLY A 92 -5.05 14.06 7.41
CA GLY A 92 -4.58 13.09 6.42
C GLY A 92 -3.09 12.79 6.53
N ALA A 93 -2.27 13.81 6.77
CA ALA A 93 -0.83 13.65 6.98
C ALA A 93 -0.51 12.84 8.24
N VAL A 94 -1.20 13.11 9.35
CA VAL A 94 -1.01 12.34 10.60
C VAL A 94 -1.40 10.88 10.41
N MET A 95 -2.55 10.62 9.78
CA MET A 95 -3.01 9.26 9.53
C MET A 95 -2.04 8.51 8.62
N LEU A 96 -1.55 9.15 7.55
CA LEU A 96 -0.52 8.60 6.68
C LEU A 96 0.71 8.17 7.48
N LEU A 97 1.25 9.03 8.34
CA LEU A 97 2.44 8.71 9.11
C LEU A 97 2.24 7.51 10.04
N ILE A 98 1.09 7.43 10.72
CA ILE A 98 0.74 6.28 11.58
C ILE A 98 0.67 4.99 10.75
N MET A 99 0.01 5.05 9.60
CA MET A 99 -0.19 3.90 8.72
C MET A 99 1.12 3.42 8.09
N SER A 100 1.90 4.35 7.52
CA SER A 100 3.21 4.06 6.93
C SER A 100 4.20 3.52 7.95
N THR A 101 4.18 4.05 9.18
CA THR A 101 5.00 3.50 10.27
C THR A 101 4.60 2.07 10.60
N SER A 102 3.30 1.80 10.72
CA SER A 102 2.79 0.45 11.03
C SER A 102 3.14 -0.57 9.94
N VAL A 103 2.89 -0.21 8.67
CA VAL A 103 3.25 -1.00 7.50
C VAL A 103 4.76 -1.23 7.45
N GLY A 104 5.55 -0.20 7.72
CA GLY A 104 6.99 -0.32 7.65
C GLY A 104 7.60 -1.19 8.74
N VAL A 105 6.97 -1.27 9.91
CA VAL A 105 7.33 -2.23 10.96
C VAL A 105 7.03 -3.67 10.51
N ILE A 106 5.89 -3.91 9.86
CA ILE A 106 5.54 -5.24 9.32
C ILE A 106 6.56 -5.68 8.27
N GLN A 107 6.88 -4.80 7.30
CA GLN A 107 7.85 -5.08 6.24
C GLN A 107 9.25 -5.34 6.80
N SER A 108 9.67 -4.56 7.79
CA SER A 108 10.94 -4.79 8.50
C SER A 108 10.95 -6.14 9.20
N TYR A 109 9.86 -6.50 9.90
CA TYR A 109 9.72 -7.81 10.54
C TYR A 109 9.77 -8.97 9.53
N LEU A 110 9.11 -8.83 8.39
CA LEU A 110 9.16 -9.83 7.31
C LEU A 110 10.60 -10.03 6.86
N LEU A 111 11.34 -8.95 6.59
CA LEU A 111 12.77 -9.04 6.22
C LEU A 111 13.59 -9.75 7.30
N TYR A 112 13.40 -9.38 8.57
CA TYR A 112 14.15 -9.97 9.68
C TYR A 112 13.88 -11.47 9.85
N LYS A 113 12.65 -11.90 9.59
CA LYS A 113 12.25 -13.30 9.78
C LYS A 113 12.59 -14.19 8.60
N THR A 114 12.50 -13.66 7.38
CA THR A 114 12.69 -14.47 6.16
C THR A 114 14.06 -14.30 5.54
N GLU A 115 14.83 -13.29 5.98
CA GLU A 115 16.11 -12.87 5.39
C GLU A 115 16.02 -12.61 3.88
N SER A 116 14.80 -12.37 3.38
CA SER A 116 14.50 -12.24 1.97
C SER A 116 13.81 -10.92 1.70
N LEU A 117 14.40 -10.12 0.81
CA LEU A 117 13.82 -8.85 0.37
C LEU A 117 12.53 -9.06 -0.43
N TRP A 118 12.30 -10.24 -1.00
CA TRP A 118 11.09 -10.51 -1.79
C TRP A 118 9.82 -10.51 -0.93
N CYS A 119 9.90 -10.89 0.34
CA CYS A 119 8.73 -10.88 1.23
C CYS A 119 8.14 -9.47 1.43
N PRO A 120 8.92 -8.45 1.87
CA PRO A 120 8.41 -7.08 1.95
C PRO A 120 8.05 -6.49 0.57
N VAL A 121 8.72 -6.90 -0.53
CA VAL A 121 8.36 -6.46 -1.89
C VAL A 121 6.99 -6.93 -2.30
N LEU A 122 6.68 -8.21 -2.11
CA LEU A 122 5.36 -8.77 -2.43
C LEU A 122 4.27 -8.19 -1.52
N PHE A 123 4.61 -7.88 -0.27
CA PHE A 123 3.71 -7.19 0.65
C PHE A 123 3.44 -5.73 0.23
N ASN A 124 4.47 -4.98 -0.18
CA ASN A 124 4.27 -3.63 -0.71
C ASN A 124 3.43 -3.65 -1.99
N LEU A 125 3.72 -4.60 -2.90
CA LEU A 125 2.98 -4.80 -4.13
C LEU A 125 1.50 -5.09 -3.86
N SER A 126 1.18 -5.95 -2.88
CA SER A 126 -0.22 -6.25 -2.56
C SER A 126 -0.97 -5.04 -2.02
N LEU A 127 -0.35 -4.22 -1.18
CA LEU A 127 -0.94 -2.96 -0.70
C LEU A 127 -1.18 -1.97 -1.85
N ASN A 128 -0.23 -1.85 -2.78
CA ASN A 128 -0.38 -1.00 -3.96
C ASN A 128 -1.53 -1.47 -4.87
N ILE A 129 -1.66 -2.78 -5.09
CA ILE A 129 -2.75 -3.37 -5.86
C ILE A 129 -4.10 -3.12 -5.18
N ILE A 130 -4.21 -3.31 -3.87
CA ILE A 130 -5.46 -3.06 -3.11
C ILE A 130 -5.87 -1.59 -3.18
N ASN A 131 -4.92 -0.66 -3.16
CA ASN A 131 -5.21 0.77 -3.29
C ASN A 131 -5.72 1.16 -4.70
N ILE A 132 -5.20 0.52 -5.75
CA ILE A 132 -5.65 0.76 -7.13
C ILE A 132 -7.02 0.11 -7.37
N TYR A 133 -7.18 -1.15 -6.94
CA TYR A 133 -8.42 -1.92 -7.05
C TYR A 133 -9.06 -2.03 -5.68
N ASN A 134 -9.64 -0.92 -5.21
CA ASN A 134 -10.36 -0.92 -3.94
C ASN A 134 -11.38 -2.09 -3.95
N PRO A 135 -11.23 -3.15 -3.13
CA PRO A 135 -12.14 -4.28 -3.15
C PRO A 135 -13.58 -3.82 -2.87
N ALA A 136 -13.72 -2.74 -2.09
CA ALA A 136 -15.01 -2.13 -1.85
C ALA A 136 -15.64 -1.63 -3.16
N SER A 137 -14.94 -1.10 -4.17
CA SER A 137 -15.61 -0.71 -5.43
C SER A 137 -16.18 -1.91 -6.21
N ILE A 138 -15.61 -3.11 -6.02
CA ILE A 138 -16.08 -4.35 -6.64
C ILE A 138 -17.34 -4.88 -5.90
N PHE A 139 -17.41 -4.72 -4.58
CA PHE A 139 -18.56 -5.19 -3.75
C PHE A 139 -19.61 -4.10 -3.44
N VAL A 140 -19.29 -2.80 -3.56
CA VAL A 140 -20.11 -1.62 -3.20
C VAL A 140 -20.84 -1.03 -4.40
N ASN A 141 -20.65 -1.54 -5.63
CA ASN A 141 -21.64 -1.30 -6.70
C ASN A 141 -23.05 -1.82 -6.34
N VAL A 142 -23.20 -2.56 -5.22
CA VAL A 142 -24.48 -2.92 -4.60
C VAL A 142 -25.00 -1.86 -3.60
N ALA A 143 -24.16 -0.91 -3.16
CA ALA A 143 -24.48 0.11 -2.15
C ALA A 143 -23.98 1.52 -2.54
N ALA A 144 -24.15 1.89 -3.82
CA ALA A 144 -23.69 3.14 -4.44
C ALA A 144 -24.35 4.45 -3.93
N GLY A 145 -24.90 4.46 -2.70
CA GLY A 145 -25.64 5.60 -2.15
C GLY A 145 -25.21 6.09 -0.76
N ASN A 146 -24.30 5.41 -0.06
CA ASN A 146 -23.95 5.78 1.33
C ASN A 146 -22.46 5.99 1.51
N SER A 147 -22.05 7.23 1.82
CA SER A 147 -20.66 7.62 2.14
C SER A 147 -20.03 6.81 3.28
N ILE A 148 -20.86 6.19 4.12
CA ILE A 148 -20.48 5.34 5.26
C ILE A 148 -19.86 4.00 4.79
N SER A 149 -20.24 3.48 3.62
CA SER A 149 -19.82 2.16 3.14
C SER A 149 -18.33 2.07 2.77
N HIS A 150 -17.68 3.19 2.44
CA HIS A 150 -16.26 3.26 2.14
C HIS A 150 -15.40 3.53 3.38
N VAL A 151 -15.95 4.21 4.39
CA VAL A 151 -15.23 4.63 5.60
C VAL A 151 -15.02 3.45 6.56
N LEU A 152 -16.02 2.59 6.74
CA LEU A 152 -15.94 1.45 7.66
C LEU A 152 -14.86 0.42 7.27
N PRO A 153 -14.80 -0.09 6.03
CA PRO A 153 -13.74 -1.01 5.61
C PRO A 153 -12.34 -0.38 5.73
N GLY A 154 -12.23 0.92 5.43
CA GLY A 154 -10.99 1.67 5.59
C GLY A 154 -10.53 1.73 7.04
N VAL A 155 -11.40 2.12 7.98
CA VAL A 155 -11.06 2.22 9.41
C VAL A 155 -10.72 0.87 10.03
N VAL A 156 -11.48 -0.19 9.68
CA VAL A 156 -11.20 -1.55 10.16
C VAL A 156 -9.88 -2.07 9.61
N GLY A 157 -9.59 -1.85 8.31
CA GLY A 157 -8.31 -2.20 7.71
C GLY A 157 -7.14 -1.45 8.34
N MET A 158 -7.31 -0.15 8.62
CA MET A 158 -6.31 0.66 9.30
C MET A 158 -6.01 0.14 10.71
N ALA A 159 -7.06 -0.15 11.50
CA ALA A 159 -6.90 -0.74 12.83
C ALA A 159 -6.18 -2.08 12.77
N GLY A 160 -6.52 -2.95 11.80
CA GLY A 160 -5.87 -4.24 11.59
C GLY A 160 -4.37 -4.10 11.31
N LEU A 161 -3.95 -3.18 10.44
CA LEU A 161 -2.54 -2.92 10.14
C LEU A 161 -1.77 -2.35 11.33
N VAL A 162 -2.40 -1.48 12.12
CA VAL A 162 -1.80 -0.94 13.34
C VAL A 162 -1.60 -2.05 14.38
N ILE A 163 -2.59 -2.92 14.60
CA ILE A 163 -2.48 -4.08 15.50
C ILE A 163 -1.39 -5.03 15.00
N ALA A 164 -1.39 -5.37 13.70
CA ALA A 164 -0.37 -6.23 13.10
C ALA A 164 1.04 -5.62 13.26
N GLY A 165 1.19 -4.31 13.05
CA GLY A 165 2.43 -3.58 13.30
C GLY A 165 2.90 -3.70 14.75
N MET A 166 2.00 -3.55 15.72
CA MET A 166 2.32 -3.73 17.14
C MET A 166 2.76 -5.17 17.47
N LEU A 167 2.10 -6.18 16.88
CA LEU A 167 2.47 -7.58 17.06
C LEU A 167 3.86 -7.87 16.45
N CYS A 168 4.10 -7.43 15.21
CA CYS A 168 5.39 -7.53 14.55
C CYS A 168 6.51 -6.80 15.32
N TYR A 169 6.23 -5.64 15.91
CA TYR A 169 7.16 -4.93 16.79
C TYR A 169 7.52 -5.73 18.05
N ARG A 170 6.56 -6.44 18.64
CA ARG A 170 6.82 -7.29 19.82
C ARG A 170 7.67 -8.51 19.45
N GLU A 171 7.40 -9.12 18.31
CA GLU A 171 8.13 -10.30 17.85
C GLU A 171 9.52 -9.95 17.29
N SER A 172 9.71 -8.78 16.69
CA SER A 172 11.03 -8.36 16.19
C SER A 172 12.08 -8.24 17.31
N LYS A 173 11.66 -7.95 18.54
CA LYS A 173 12.53 -7.99 19.73
C LYS A 173 13.05 -9.40 20.04
N ARG A 174 12.31 -10.44 19.67
CA ARG A 174 12.68 -11.84 19.96
C ARG A 174 13.58 -12.43 18.87
N VAL A 175 13.35 -12.06 17.62
CA VAL A 175 14.09 -12.59 16.46
C VAL A 175 15.58 -12.24 16.52
N TYR A 176 15.96 -11.09 17.09
CA TYR A 176 17.36 -10.65 17.17
C TYR A 176 18.06 -10.92 18.52
N VAL A 177 17.33 -11.40 19.52
CA VAL A 177 17.91 -11.72 20.84
C VAL A 177 18.29 -13.21 20.94
N ASN A 178 17.84 -14.03 19.99
CA ASN A 178 18.29 -15.40 19.78
C ASN A 178 19.37 -15.44 18.70
#